data_AF-A0A7S3DUF5-F1
#
_entry.id   AF-A0A7S3DUF5-F1
#
_cell.length_a   1.000
_cell.length_b   1.000
_cell.length_c   1.000
_cell.angle_alpha   90.00
_cell.angle_beta   90.00
_cell.angle_gamma   90.00
#
_symmetry.space_group_name_H-M   'P 1'
#
loop_
_entity.id
_entity.type
_entity.pdbx_description
1 polymer ?
#
loop_
_entity_poly.entity_id
_entity_poly.type
_entity_poly.pdbx_seq_one_letter_code
_entity_poly.pdbx_strand_id
1 'polypeptide(L)'
;AISDDGNVFAAGEPGTEGLYTGVSSAGCVHVLEWSEEQSDWVMRGGGPENGIWCGSDLNDRCGDAGGISLGDNGNILAFSCSGHGEGRIKMFEYNLTSSSWLPLGTPVQGHITDGRLGYSRSPEGAWGNAISLSKDGRTLAAGSLTA
;
A
#
# COMPACT_ATOMS: atom_id res chain seq x y z
N ALA A 1 -1.24 -6.46 7.21
CA ALA A 1 -1.23 -5.64 8.44
C ALA A 1 -2.60 -5.75 9.11
N ILE A 2 -2.72 -5.61 10.43
CA ILE A 2 -3.98 -5.74 11.17
C ILE A 2 -4.09 -4.63 12.21
N SER A 3 -5.32 -4.19 12.53
CA SER A 3 -5.61 -3.23 13.60
C SER A 3 -5.43 -3.87 14.97
N ASP A 4 -5.31 -3.04 16.02
CA ASP A 4 -5.10 -3.50 17.40
C ASP A 4 -6.25 -4.35 17.92
N ASP A 5 -7.48 -3.99 17.53
CA ASP A 5 -8.70 -4.71 17.91
C ASP A 5 -8.94 -5.97 17.07
N GLY A 6 -8.13 -6.18 16.03
CA GLY A 6 -8.25 -7.31 15.13
C GLY A 6 -9.45 -7.24 14.18
N ASN A 7 -10.20 -6.13 14.13
CA ASN A 7 -11.43 -6.03 13.32
C ASN A 7 -11.17 -5.51 11.90
N VAL A 8 -9.97 -5.00 11.61
CA VAL A 8 -9.60 -4.49 10.29
C VAL A 8 -8.24 -5.04 9.91
N PHE A 9 -8.12 -5.60 8.70
CA PHE A 9 -6.82 -5.98 8.18
C PHE A 9 -6.64 -5.59 6.71
N ALA A 10 -5.39 -5.37 6.34
CA ALA A 10 -4.98 -5.08 4.99
C ALA A 10 -4.09 -6.20 4.43
N ALA A 11 -4.38 -6.62 3.21
CA ALA A 11 -3.69 -7.69 2.49
C ALA A 11 -3.18 -7.19 1.13
N GLY A 12 -2.00 -7.65 0.75
CA GLY A 12 -1.37 -7.30 -0.51
C GLY A 12 -1.38 -8.47 -1.49
N GLU A 13 -1.55 -8.13 -2.76
CA GLU A 13 -1.48 -9.05 -3.89
C GLU A 13 -0.49 -8.49 -4.92
N PRO A 14 0.83 -8.53 -4.64
CA PRO A 14 1.85 -7.80 -5.43
C PRO A 14 2.06 -8.35 -6.86
N GLY A 15 1.64 -9.58 -7.13
CA GLY A 15 1.83 -10.27 -8.40
C GLY A 15 0.61 -10.24 -9.34
N THR A 16 -0.46 -9.52 -8.98
CA THR A 16 -1.63 -9.42 -9.84
C THR A 16 -1.31 -8.61 -11.10
N GLU A 17 -1.79 -9.09 -12.25
CA GLU A 17 -1.99 -8.17 -13.37
C GLU A 17 -2.93 -7.08 -12.86
N GLY A 18 -2.50 -5.82 -12.96
CA GLY A 18 -3.29 -4.72 -12.45
C GLY A 18 -4.68 -4.71 -13.08
N LEU A 19 -5.59 -3.95 -12.49
CA LEU A 19 -6.96 -3.78 -12.99
C LEU A 19 -7.01 -3.12 -14.39
N TYR A 20 -5.87 -2.66 -14.92
CA TYR A 20 -5.74 -2.12 -16.27
C TYR A 20 -5.17 -3.17 -17.23
N THR A 21 -5.74 -3.28 -18.43
CA THR A 21 -5.26 -4.20 -19.46
C THR A 21 -3.82 -3.84 -19.89
N GLY A 22 -2.92 -4.81 -19.87
CA GLY A 22 -1.52 -4.62 -20.31
C GLY A 22 -0.53 -4.17 -19.24
N VAL A 23 -0.95 -4.00 -17.98
CA VAL A 23 -0.03 -3.84 -16.83
C VAL A 23 0.06 -5.13 -16.02
N SER A 24 1.04 -5.96 -16.33
CA SER A 24 1.41 -7.08 -15.46
C SER A 24 2.08 -6.58 -14.16
N SER A 25 1.81 -7.25 -13.04
CA SER A 25 2.47 -7.04 -11.74
C SER A 25 2.35 -5.64 -11.13
N ALA A 26 1.25 -4.92 -11.39
CA ALA A 26 1.02 -3.61 -10.75
C ALA A 26 0.89 -3.75 -9.21
N GLY A 27 0.38 -4.89 -8.77
CA GLY A 27 0.13 -5.19 -7.36
C GLY A 27 -1.05 -4.40 -6.81
N CYS A 28 -1.75 -4.99 -5.84
CA CYS A 28 -2.95 -4.41 -5.25
C CYS A 28 -2.98 -4.58 -3.74
N VAL A 29 -3.61 -3.64 -3.02
CA VAL A 29 -3.88 -3.74 -1.59
C VAL A 29 -5.37 -3.69 -1.33
N HIS A 30 -5.84 -4.64 -0.54
CA HIS A 30 -7.21 -4.79 -0.09
C HIS A 30 -7.29 -4.50 1.40
N VAL A 31 -8.38 -3.88 1.84
CA VAL A 31 -8.68 -3.74 3.28
C VAL A 31 -10.03 -4.37 3.56
N LEU A 32 -10.08 -5.19 4.61
CA LEU A 32 -11.27 -5.89 5.05
C LEU A 32 -11.59 -5.50 6.49
N GLU A 33 -12.88 -5.49 6.82
CA GLU A 33 -13.43 -5.27 8.16
C GLU A 33 -14.36 -6.43 8.53
N TRP A 34 -14.31 -6.86 9.79
CA TRP A 34 -15.20 -7.89 10.30
C TRP A 34 -16.63 -7.34 10.42
N SER A 35 -17.59 -7.99 9.76
CA SER A 35 -19.00 -7.66 9.87
C SER A 35 -19.68 -8.64 10.81
N GLU A 36 -20.09 -8.15 11.98
CA GLU A 36 -20.90 -8.94 12.93
C GLU A 36 -22.25 -9.36 12.33
N GLU A 37 -22.84 -8.50 11.48
CA GLU A 37 -24.12 -8.78 10.82
C GLU A 37 -24.01 -9.98 9.86
N GLN A 38 -22.92 -10.06 9.12
CA GLN A 38 -22.70 -11.13 8.13
C GLN A 38 -21.92 -12.31 8.72
N SER A 39 -21.35 -12.14 9.93
CA SER A 39 -20.38 -13.08 10.51
C SER A 39 -19.26 -13.42 9.51
N ASP A 40 -18.80 -12.40 8.78
CA ASP A 40 -17.82 -12.55 7.70
C ASP A 40 -16.98 -11.28 7.51
N TRP A 41 -15.86 -11.43 6.83
CA TRP A 41 -14.97 -10.34 6.43
C TRP A 41 -15.50 -9.68 5.17
N VAL A 42 -15.75 -8.37 5.25
CA VAL A 42 -16.25 -7.57 4.12
C VAL A 42 -15.23 -6.51 3.72
N MET A 43 -15.22 -6.12 2.46
CA MET A 43 -14.32 -5.07 1.98
C MET A 43 -14.62 -3.74 2.68
N ARG A 44 -13.60 -3.17 3.34
CA ARG A 44 -13.69 -1.92 4.07
C ARG A 44 -13.37 -0.75 3.16
N GLY A 45 -14.41 -0.12 2.64
CA GLY A 45 -14.31 1.04 1.77
C GLY A 45 -13.88 0.69 0.36
N GLY A 46 -14.49 1.38 -0.60
CA GLY A 46 -14.07 1.35 -1.99
C GLY A 46 -12.88 2.28 -2.20
N GLY A 47 -11.74 1.80 -2.66
CA GLY A 47 -10.83 2.60 -3.48
C GLY A 47 -11.54 3.04 -4.77
N PRO A 48 -10.89 3.82 -5.64
CA PRO A 48 -11.46 4.21 -6.94
C PRO A 48 -11.96 3.01 -7.77
N GLU A 49 -11.54 1.79 -7.44
CA GLU A 49 -11.97 0.52 -8.05
C GLU A 49 -12.40 -0.51 -6.98
N ASN A 50 -13.54 -0.30 -6.32
CA ASN A 50 -14.21 -1.31 -5.46
C ASN A 50 -13.40 -1.83 -4.24
N GLY A 51 -12.47 -1.05 -3.70
CA GLY A 51 -11.77 -1.41 -2.45
C GLY A 51 -10.32 -1.81 -2.64
N ILE A 52 -9.85 -1.69 -3.88
CA ILE A 52 -8.53 -2.13 -4.29
C ILE A 52 -7.68 -0.91 -4.60
N TRP A 53 -6.54 -0.80 -3.93
CA TRP A 53 -5.52 0.19 -4.26
C TRP A 53 -4.40 -0.48 -5.04
N CYS A 54 -4.44 -0.35 -6.37
CA CYS A 54 -3.42 -0.93 -7.22
C CYS A 54 -2.32 0.07 -7.63
N GLY A 55 -1.20 -0.48 -8.07
CA GLY A 55 -0.25 0.24 -8.92
C GLY A 55 -0.93 0.73 -10.19
N SER A 56 -0.47 1.86 -10.70
CA SER A 56 -0.94 2.40 -11.99
C SER A 56 0.05 2.10 -13.11
N ASP A 57 1.27 1.69 -12.75
CA ASP A 57 2.35 1.41 -13.70
C ASP A 57 2.68 -0.10 -13.74
N LEU A 58 3.23 -0.54 -14.87
CA LEU A 58 3.75 -1.91 -15.05
C LEU A 58 4.74 -2.23 -13.93
N ASN A 59 4.68 -3.43 -13.36
CA ASN A 59 5.54 -3.88 -12.23
C ASN A 59 5.62 -2.92 -11.03
N ASP A 60 4.64 -2.06 -10.74
CA ASP A 60 4.66 -1.22 -9.52
C ASP A 60 4.79 -2.07 -8.23
N ARG A 61 4.32 -3.33 -8.26
CA ARG A 61 4.36 -4.30 -7.15
C ARG A 61 3.86 -3.70 -5.84
N CYS A 62 2.74 -2.99 -5.89
CA CYS A 62 2.12 -2.45 -4.68
C CYS A 62 1.70 -3.56 -3.73
N GLY A 63 1.92 -3.35 -2.42
CA GLY A 63 1.55 -4.32 -1.40
C GLY A 63 2.47 -5.53 -1.30
N ASP A 64 3.73 -5.42 -1.73
CA ASP A 64 4.72 -6.50 -1.59
C ASP A 64 5.03 -6.80 -0.11
N ALA A 65 5.65 -7.95 0.16
CA ALA A 65 5.92 -8.43 1.51
C ALA A 65 6.70 -7.41 2.35
N GLY A 66 6.11 -6.98 3.48
CA GLY A 66 6.65 -5.93 4.35
C GLY A 66 6.22 -4.50 4.00
N GLY A 67 5.59 -4.32 2.85
CA GLY A 67 5.16 -3.04 2.30
C GLY A 67 3.76 -2.60 2.69
N ILE A 68 3.16 -3.11 3.79
CA ILE A 68 1.81 -2.72 4.22
C ILE A 68 1.82 -2.50 5.73
N SER A 69 1.30 -1.35 6.16
CA SER A 69 1.11 -1.03 7.57
C SER A 69 -0.24 -0.35 7.80
N LEU A 70 -0.83 -0.61 8.96
CA LEU A 70 -2.14 -0.10 9.36
C LEU A 70 -1.99 0.54 10.74
N GLY A 71 -2.61 1.69 10.95
CA GLY A 71 -2.72 2.28 12.29
C GLY A 71 -3.62 1.44 13.19
N ASP A 72 -3.47 1.62 14.51
CA ASP A 72 -4.09 0.75 15.51
C ASP A 72 -5.62 0.75 15.45
N ASN A 73 -6.23 1.87 15.06
CA ASN A 73 -7.67 1.99 14.87
C ASN A 73 -8.17 1.50 13.49
N GLY A 74 -7.28 0.98 12.65
CA GLY A 74 -7.61 0.51 11.31
C GLY A 74 -7.94 1.61 10.29
N ASN A 75 -7.87 2.89 10.66
CA ASN A 75 -8.34 4.00 9.81
C ASN A 75 -7.22 4.69 9.03
N ILE A 76 -5.94 4.38 9.31
CA ILE A 76 -4.82 4.87 8.53
C ILE A 76 -4.12 3.69 7.89
N LEU A 77 -4.01 3.71 6.56
CA LEU A 77 -3.32 2.70 5.78
C LEU A 77 -2.10 3.33 5.12
N ALA A 78 -0.96 2.66 5.19
CA ALA A 78 0.17 2.93 4.33
C ALA A 78 0.54 1.65 3.57
N PHE A 79 0.86 1.79 2.29
CA PHE A 79 1.47 0.70 1.54
C PHE A 79 2.50 1.20 0.54
N SER A 80 3.50 0.37 0.27
CA SER A 80 4.55 0.65 -0.68
C SER A 80 4.30 -0.03 -2.02
N CYS A 81 4.81 0.60 -3.07
CA CYS A 81 4.93 0.11 -4.43
C CYS A 81 6.41 0.13 -4.78
N SER A 82 7.07 -1.01 -4.58
CA SER A 82 8.53 -1.14 -4.59
C SER A 82 9.09 -1.53 -5.95
N GLY A 83 8.25 -1.92 -6.91
CA GLY A 83 8.72 -2.57 -8.12
C GLY A 83 9.21 -1.65 -9.24
N HIS A 84 9.00 -0.33 -9.16
CA HIS A 84 9.51 0.64 -10.13
C HIS A 84 10.23 1.84 -9.51
N GLY A 85 11.41 2.16 -10.06
CA GLY A 85 12.17 3.38 -9.75
C GLY A 85 12.65 3.45 -8.31
N GLU A 86 12.39 4.59 -7.66
CA GLU A 86 12.88 4.90 -6.31
C GLU A 86 12.01 4.30 -5.19
N GLY A 87 10.98 3.52 -5.52
CA GLY A 87 9.94 3.08 -4.59
C GLY A 87 9.02 4.23 -4.17
N ARG A 88 7.72 3.93 -4.02
CA ARG A 88 6.70 4.91 -3.58
C ARG A 88 5.94 4.37 -2.39
N ILE A 89 5.60 5.22 -1.44
CA ILE A 89 4.67 4.90 -0.34
C ILE A 89 3.44 5.77 -0.49
N LYS A 90 2.28 5.13 -0.53
CA LYS A 90 0.97 5.80 -0.55
C LYS A 90 0.34 5.66 0.83
N MET A 91 -0.32 6.72 1.27
CA MET A 91 -1.00 6.78 2.56
C MET A 91 -2.45 7.18 2.35
N PHE A 92 -3.35 6.58 3.13
CA PHE A 92 -4.78 6.81 3.05
C PHE A 92 -5.39 6.89 4.44
N GLU A 93 -6.42 7.73 4.58
CA GLU A 93 -7.27 7.83 5.76
C GLU A 93 -8.68 7.38 5.41
N TYR A 94 -9.25 6.52 6.25
CA TYR A 94 -10.62 6.05 6.10
C TYR A 94 -11.59 7.11 6.60
N ASN A 95 -12.39 7.63 5.68
CA ASN A 95 -13.45 8.56 5.98
C ASN A 95 -14.71 7.78 6.40
N LEU A 96 -15.03 7.83 7.70
CA LEU A 96 -16.19 7.16 8.28
C LEU A 96 -17.53 7.67 7.72
N THR A 97 -17.59 8.94 7.31
CA THR A 97 -18.82 9.56 6.80
C THR A 97 -19.14 9.11 5.38
N SER A 98 -18.14 8.99 4.52
CA SER A 98 -18.29 8.55 3.12
C SER A 98 -18.00 7.07 2.92
N SER A 99 -17.65 6.35 3.99
CA SER A 99 -17.23 4.94 3.96
C SER A 99 -16.17 4.66 2.88
N SER A 100 -15.20 5.55 2.74
CA SER A 100 -14.21 5.50 1.66
C SER A 100 -12.82 5.88 2.13
N TRP A 101 -11.81 5.35 1.43
CA TRP A 101 -10.41 5.69 1.66
C TRP A 101 -10.05 6.95 0.88
N LEU A 102 -9.53 7.96 1.57
CA LEU A 102 -9.08 9.23 0.99
C LEU A 102 -7.55 9.31 1.03
N PRO A 103 -6.89 9.82 -0.03
CA PRO A 103 -5.45 10.04 0.00
C PRO A 103 -5.04 10.94 1.17
N LEU A 104 -4.10 10.49 1.98
CA LEU A 104 -3.53 11.26 3.08
C LEU A 104 -2.22 11.91 2.61
N GLY A 105 -2.37 13.03 1.91
CA GLY A 105 -1.25 13.77 1.33
C GLY A 105 -0.75 13.20 -0.01
N THR A 106 0.41 13.69 -0.45
CA THR A 106 1.06 13.23 -1.68
C THR A 106 1.87 11.95 -1.44
N PRO A 107 1.97 11.02 -2.41
CA PRO A 107 2.83 9.86 -2.27
C PRO A 107 4.26 10.24 -1.91
N VAL A 108 4.87 9.50 -1.00
CA VAL A 108 6.27 9.69 -0.60
C VAL A 108 7.13 8.88 -1.55
N GLN A 109 8.02 9.56 -2.28
CA GLN A 109 8.96 8.95 -3.22
C GLN A 109 10.30 8.75 -2.50
N GLY A 110 10.95 7.60 -2.68
CA GLY A 110 12.35 7.44 -2.30
C GLY A 110 13.26 8.33 -3.16
N HIS A 111 14.53 8.49 -2.80
CA HIS A 111 15.50 9.23 -3.61
C HIS A 111 16.66 8.30 -3.95
N ILE A 112 16.88 7.98 -5.22
CA ILE A 112 18.07 7.25 -5.65
C ILE A 112 19.16 8.28 -5.94
N THR A 113 20.17 8.34 -5.07
CA THR A 113 21.34 9.22 -5.24
C THR A 113 22.36 8.72 -6.28
N ASP A 114 22.19 7.50 -6.81
CA ASP A 114 22.97 7.00 -7.94
C ASP A 114 22.37 7.56 -9.24
N GLY A 115 23.10 8.45 -9.91
CA GLY A 115 22.74 9.09 -11.18
C GLY A 115 22.60 8.15 -12.40
N ARG A 116 22.18 6.90 -12.22
CA ARG A 116 21.69 6.02 -13.29
C ARG A 116 20.31 6.49 -13.78
N LEU A 117 20.34 7.62 -14.47
CA LEU A 117 19.27 8.06 -15.35
C LEU A 117 19.06 6.97 -16.42
N GLY A 118 17.96 6.24 -16.31
CA GLY A 118 17.48 5.35 -17.36
C GLY A 118 17.19 3.94 -16.86
N TYR A 119 15.89 3.65 -16.70
CA TYR A 119 15.30 2.31 -16.78
C TYR A 119 16.09 1.16 -16.14
N SER A 120 16.73 1.39 -15.00
CA SER A 120 17.36 0.28 -14.30
C SER A 120 16.23 -0.49 -13.61
N ARG A 121 15.86 -1.62 -14.22
CA ARG A 121 15.22 -2.78 -13.57
C ARG A 121 16.15 -3.32 -12.47
N SER A 122 16.58 -2.45 -11.57
CA SER A 122 17.45 -2.80 -10.47
C SER A 122 16.51 -3.27 -9.35
N PRO A 123 16.50 -4.56 -8.99
CA PRO A 123 15.93 -5.02 -7.72
C PRO A 123 16.69 -4.46 -6.48
N GLU A 124 17.45 -3.38 -6.65
CA GLU A 124 18.64 -3.03 -5.83
C GLU A 124 18.50 -1.66 -5.15
N GLY A 125 17.35 -1.00 -5.33
CA GLY A 125 17.01 0.29 -4.72
C GLY A 125 15.54 0.35 -4.30
N ALA A 126 15.09 -0.63 -3.51
CA ALA A 126 13.70 -0.69 -3.05
C ALA A 126 13.53 0.14 -1.77
N TRP A 127 13.31 1.45 -1.91
CA TRP A 127 12.77 2.24 -0.81
C TRP A 127 11.35 1.77 -0.49
N GLY A 128 11.00 1.64 0.79
CA GLY A 128 9.72 1.09 1.21
C GLY A 128 9.62 -0.43 1.10
N ASN A 129 10.75 -1.17 1.10
CA ASN A 129 10.73 -2.64 1.19
C ASN A 129 10.07 -3.13 2.50
N ALA A 130 10.20 -2.33 3.55
CA ALA A 130 9.52 -2.52 4.81
C ALA A 130 9.01 -1.16 5.29
N ILE A 131 7.77 -1.10 5.74
CA ILE A 131 7.19 0.11 6.31
C ILE A 131 6.52 -0.18 7.64
N SER A 132 6.50 0.81 8.53
CA SER A 132 5.76 0.73 9.78
C SER A 132 5.15 2.08 10.11
N LEU A 133 3.87 2.09 10.44
CA LEU A 133 3.18 3.22 11.04
C LEU A 133 3.33 3.19 12.56
N SER A 134 3.31 4.37 13.17
CA SER A 134 3.02 4.52 14.60
C SER A 134 1.57 4.14 14.90
N LYS A 135 1.28 3.90 16.18
CA LYS A 135 -0.06 3.59 16.70
C LYS A 135 -1.16 4.53 16.19
N ASP A 136 -0.87 5.82 16.16
CA ASP A 136 -1.81 6.86 15.69
C ASP A 136 -1.80 7.06 14.16
N GLY A 137 -0.98 6.31 13.42
CA GLY A 137 -0.84 6.41 11.97
C GLY A 137 -0.15 7.67 11.47
N ARG A 138 0.35 8.54 12.36
CA ARG A 138 0.89 9.87 11.98
C ARG A 138 2.38 9.88 11.69
N THR A 139 3.09 8.83 12.10
CA THR A 139 4.53 8.67 11.83
C THR A 139 4.73 7.42 10.99
N LEU A 140 5.45 7.56 9.89
CA LEU A 140 5.82 6.47 8.99
C LEU A 140 7.33 6.27 9.05
N ALA A 141 7.76 5.05 9.35
CA ALA A 141 9.13 4.60 9.14
C ALA A 141 9.20 3.77 7.85
N ALA A 142 10.19 4.04 7.01
CA ALA A 142 10.42 3.33 5.76
C ALA A 142 11.86 2.82 5.71
N GLY A 143 12.00 1.52 5.47
CA GLY A 143 13.27 0.88 5.18
C GLY A 143 13.70 1.10 3.73
N SER A 144 15.01 1.03 3.51
CA SER A 144 15.58 0.96 2.17
C SER A 144 16.65 -0.11 2.17
N LEU A 145 16.54 -1.04 1.22
CA LEU A 145 17.61 -1.98 0.97
C LEU A 145 18.49 -1.40 -0.15
N THR A 146 19.70 -0.99 0.21
CA THR A 146 20.80 -0.74 -0.73
C THR A 146 21.75 -1.92 -0.63
N ALA A 147 21.98 -2.62 -1.74
CA ALA A 147 22.98 -3.69 -1.82
C ALA A 147 24.40 -3.11 -1.94
#